data_AF-A0A0N1PJ29-F1
#
_entry.id   AF-A0A0N1PJ29-F1
#
_cell.length_a   1.000
_cell.length_b   1.000
_cell.length_c   1.000
_cell.angle_alpha   90.00
_cell.angle_beta   90.00
_cell.angle_gamma   90.00
#
_symmetry.space_group_name_H-M   'P 1'
#
loop_
_entity.id
_entity.type
_entity.pdbx_description
1 polymer ?
#
loop_
_entity_poly.entity_id
_entity_poly.type
_entity_poly.pdbx_seq_one_letter_code
_entity_poly.pdbx_strand_id
1 'polypeptide(L)'
;MNLIVKQFDIQGGVQINVLPEQLSVYFDIRISPFEDHDAFENMILGWCKDAGDNVTLEYFIKNPEEKITKLDEDAYFWNALLKAVRDMGLDIKSVICPGTTDARFIRRRGIPAIGFSPILNTPLLIHAHNERVHADEFKRQILVMEKVVVALANA
;
A
#
# COMPACT_ATOMS: atom_id res chain seq x y z
N MET A 1 -4.15 3.44 -8.68
CA MET A 1 -5.05 3.08 -7.56
C MET A 1 -5.67 4.39 -7.12
N ASN A 2 -6.99 4.49 -7.16
CA ASN A 2 -7.68 5.71 -6.71
C ASN A 2 -7.73 5.73 -5.18
N LEU A 3 -8.00 6.89 -4.58
CA LEU A 3 -8.29 7.03 -3.16
C LEU A 3 -9.27 5.93 -2.69
N ILE A 4 -8.90 5.17 -1.66
CA ILE A 4 -9.78 4.19 -1.02
C ILE A 4 -10.19 4.72 0.34
N VAL A 5 -11.48 4.91 0.55
CA VAL A 5 -12.05 5.25 1.86
C VAL A 5 -12.92 4.08 2.30
N LYS A 6 -12.62 3.53 3.47
CA LYS A 6 -13.42 2.49 4.11
C LYS A 6 -13.87 2.96 5.48
N GLN A 7 -15.17 3.17 5.65
CA GLN A 7 -15.76 3.28 6.97
C GLN A 7 -15.77 1.90 7.60
N PHE A 8 -15.26 1.76 8.83
CA PHE A 8 -15.13 0.45 9.48
C PHE A 8 -15.95 0.32 10.76
N ASP A 9 -16.21 1.42 11.46
CA ASP A 9 -16.97 1.37 12.71
C ASP A 9 -17.71 2.69 12.99
N ILE A 10 -18.85 2.62 13.69
CA ILE A 10 -19.58 3.76 14.25
C ILE A 10 -19.98 3.39 15.68
N GLN A 11 -19.70 4.27 16.62
CA GLN A 11 -20.02 4.08 18.03
C GLN A 11 -20.77 5.29 18.57
N GLY A 12 -21.86 5.07 19.30
CA GLY A 12 -22.62 6.11 19.97
C GLY A 12 -23.95 5.63 20.53
N GLY A 13 -24.43 6.30 21.58
CA GLY A 13 -25.68 5.98 22.25
C GLY A 13 -25.59 4.84 23.27
N VAL A 14 -26.46 4.90 24.27
CA VAL A 14 -26.50 3.93 25.38
C VAL A 14 -27.87 3.24 25.46
N GLN A 15 -28.96 3.99 25.26
CA GLN A 15 -30.33 3.48 25.29
C GLN A 15 -31.19 4.17 24.24
N ILE A 16 -32.23 3.49 23.75
CA ILE A 16 -33.11 3.97 22.67
C ILE A 16 -33.88 5.27 23.01
N ASN A 17 -34.11 5.53 24.29
CA ASN A 17 -34.83 6.70 24.79
C ASN A 17 -33.90 7.76 25.41
N VAL A 18 -32.59 7.64 25.21
CA VAL A 18 -31.59 8.59 25.71
C VAL A 18 -30.86 9.21 24.53
N LEU A 19 -30.79 10.54 24.49
CA LEU A 19 -30.03 11.26 23.48
C LEU A 19 -28.52 10.96 23.68
N PRO A 20 -27.78 10.54 22.65
CA PRO A 20 -26.35 10.29 22.76
C PRO A 20 -25.57 11.57 23.03
N GLU A 21 -24.62 11.50 23.97
CA GLU A 21 -23.71 12.62 24.27
C GLU A 21 -22.58 12.74 23.23
N GLN A 22 -22.18 11.62 22.61
CA GLN A 22 -21.11 11.56 21.61
C GLN A 22 -21.42 10.50 20.55
N LEU A 23 -20.95 10.77 19.32
CA LEU A 23 -20.87 9.83 18.22
C LEU A 23 -19.44 9.84 17.68
N SER A 24 -18.86 8.65 17.49
CA SER A 24 -17.53 8.46 16.91
C SER A 24 -17.66 7.61 15.64
N VAL A 25 -17.00 8.05 14.56
CA VAL A 25 -16.96 7.32 13.29
C VAL A 25 -15.51 7.09 12.89
N TYR A 26 -15.19 5.88 12.47
CA TYR A 26 -13.82 5.45 12.20
C TYR A 26 -13.64 5.11 10.71
N PHE A 27 -12.59 5.67 10.11
CA PHE A 27 -12.24 5.49 8.70
C PHE A 27 -10.82 4.93 8.53
N ASP A 28 -10.65 3.97 7.63
CA ASP A 28 -9.35 3.61 7.04
C ASP A 28 -9.28 4.24 5.65
N ILE A 29 -8.28 5.10 5.45
CA ILE A 29 -8.09 5.84 4.21
C ILE A 29 -6.73 5.49 3.62
N ARG A 30 -6.73 5.03 2.36
CA ARG A 30 -5.52 4.80 1.56
C ARG A 30 -5.48 5.85 0.45
N ILE A 31 -4.58 6.81 0.60
CA ILE A 31 -4.39 7.90 -0.35
C ILE A 31 -3.42 7.43 -1.44
N SER A 32 -3.74 7.73 -2.69
CA SER A 32 -2.86 7.47 -3.82
C SER A 32 -1.57 8.29 -3.69
N PRO A 33 -0.41 7.78 -4.13
CA PRO A 33 0.84 8.52 -4.11
C PRO A 33 0.91 9.66 -5.15
N PHE A 34 -0.14 9.84 -5.95
CA PHE A 34 -0.24 10.90 -6.96
C PHE A 34 -1.18 12.03 -6.55
N GLU A 35 -1.81 11.92 -5.38
CA GLU A 35 -2.69 12.94 -4.84
C GLU A 35 -1.90 13.84 -3.89
N ASP A 36 -2.37 15.07 -3.71
CA ASP A 36 -1.85 15.98 -2.70
C ASP A 36 -2.44 15.61 -1.32
N HIS A 37 -1.58 15.08 -0.44
CA HIS A 37 -1.99 14.59 0.88
C HIS A 37 -2.38 15.75 1.81
N ASP A 38 -1.73 16.90 1.69
CA ASP A 38 -2.02 18.09 2.48
C ASP A 38 -3.35 18.70 2.05
N ALA A 39 -3.61 18.80 0.74
CA ALA A 39 -4.91 19.26 0.22
C ALA A 39 -6.04 18.33 0.66
N PHE A 40 -5.83 17.02 0.63
CA PHE A 40 -6.79 16.04 1.10
C PHE A 40 -7.07 16.17 2.61
N GLU A 41 -6.04 16.35 3.42
CA GLU A 41 -6.20 16.58 4.87
C GLU A 41 -6.96 17.88 5.15
N ASN A 42 -6.59 18.97 4.46
CA ASN A 42 -7.27 20.26 4.61
C ASN A 42 -8.74 20.20 4.22
N MET A 43 -9.11 19.38 3.23
CA MET A 43 -10.50 19.13 2.87
C MET A 43 -11.27 18.48 4.04
N ILE A 44 -10.72 17.44 4.67
CA ILE A 44 -11.36 16.78 5.82
C ILE A 44 -11.49 17.75 6.99
N LEU A 45 -10.43 18.49 7.30
CA LEU A 45 -10.44 19.50 8.37
C LEU A 45 -11.48 20.60 8.10
N GLY A 46 -11.65 20.99 6.83
CA GLY A 46 -12.71 21.89 6.38
C GLY A 46 -14.10 21.34 6.67
N TRP A 47 -14.36 20.07 6.33
CA TRP A 47 -15.64 19.42 6.63
C TRP A 47 -15.92 19.31 8.13
N CYS A 48 -14.92 19.02 8.96
CA CYS A 48 -15.08 19.02 10.42
C CYS A 48 -15.48 20.41 10.92
N LYS A 49 -14.81 21.47 10.43
CA LYS A 49 -15.12 22.85 10.80
C LYS A 49 -16.54 23.26 10.40
N ASP A 50 -16.95 22.92 9.18
CA ASP A 50 -18.29 23.25 8.66
C ASP A 50 -19.40 22.50 9.42
N ALA A 51 -19.10 21.30 9.95
CA ALA A 51 -20.03 20.51 10.74
C ALA A 51 -20.25 21.05 12.18
N GLY A 52 -19.34 21.90 12.67
CA GLY A 52 -19.47 22.63 13.94
C GLY A 52 -18.31 22.41 14.91
N ASP A 53 -18.19 23.31 15.88
CA ASP A 53 -17.01 23.41 16.77
C ASP A 53 -16.73 22.16 17.63
N ASN A 54 -17.75 21.31 17.83
CA ASN A 54 -17.64 20.07 18.61
C ASN A 54 -17.28 18.84 17.75
N VAL A 55 -17.01 19.01 16.45
CA VAL A 55 -16.59 17.92 15.56
C VAL A 55 -15.07 17.90 15.46
N THR A 56 -14.46 16.87 16.04
CA THR A 56 -13.00 16.72 16.11
C THR A 56 -12.51 15.55 15.27
N LEU A 57 -11.30 15.68 14.73
CA LEU A 57 -10.59 14.62 14.01
C LEU A 57 -9.40 14.14 14.83
N GLU A 58 -9.30 12.82 15.02
CA GLU A 58 -8.18 12.17 15.67
C GLU A 58 -7.55 11.13 14.73
N TYR A 59 -6.22 11.02 14.77
CA TYR A 59 -5.48 10.04 13.99
C TYR A 59 -4.96 8.92 14.87
N PHE A 60 -5.47 7.70 14.67
CA PHE A 60 -4.85 6.49 15.25
C PHE A 60 -3.49 6.21 14.60
N ILE A 61 -3.42 6.33 13.27
CA ILE A 61 -2.21 6.16 12.48
C ILE A 61 -2.23 7.19 11.37
N LYS A 62 -1.25 8.11 11.39
CA LYS A 62 -0.98 9.04 10.29
C LYS A 62 0.41 8.75 9.72
N ASN A 63 0.45 8.40 8.43
CA ASN A 63 1.72 8.24 7.72
C ASN A 63 2.00 9.50 6.91
N PRO A 64 3.26 9.98 6.84
CA PRO A 64 3.64 11.00 5.89
C PRO A 64 3.49 10.51 4.45
N GLU A 65 3.44 11.45 3.51
CA GLU A 65 3.55 11.15 2.10
C GLU A 65 4.88 10.42 1.82
N GLU A 66 4.81 9.36 1.02
CA GLU A 66 5.98 8.56 0.63
C GLU A 66 6.29 8.77 -0.84
N LYS A 67 7.54 9.17 -1.13
CA LYS A 67 8.01 9.24 -2.51
C LYS A 67 7.93 7.88 -3.19
N ILE A 68 7.41 7.85 -4.41
CA ILE A 68 7.43 6.66 -5.25
C ILE A 68 8.84 6.38 -5.74
N THR A 69 9.17 5.09 -5.83
CA THR A 69 10.36 4.67 -6.56
C THR A 69 10.09 4.85 -8.05
N LYS A 70 10.95 5.59 -8.75
CA LYS A 70 10.88 5.74 -10.21
C LYS A 70 11.15 4.41 -10.89
N LEU A 71 10.36 4.10 -11.91
CA LEU A 71 10.44 2.88 -12.72
C LEU A 71 10.67 3.26 -14.19
N ASP A 72 11.66 4.10 -14.43
CA ASP A 72 12.04 4.64 -15.75
C ASP A 72 13.41 4.10 -16.20
N GLU A 73 13.84 4.53 -17.38
CA GLU A 73 15.10 4.08 -18.00
C GLU A 73 16.35 4.47 -17.21
N ASP A 74 16.26 5.45 -16.30
CA ASP A 74 17.37 5.88 -15.45
C ASP A 74 17.52 5.01 -14.18
N ALA A 75 16.50 4.21 -13.85
CA ALA A 75 16.51 3.35 -12.67
C ALA A 75 17.26 2.04 -12.95
N TYR A 76 18.59 2.06 -12.78
CA TYR A 76 19.47 0.91 -13.09
C TYR A 76 18.98 -0.43 -12.52
N PHE A 77 18.59 -0.47 -11.24
CA PHE A 77 18.14 -1.69 -10.58
C PHE A 77 16.77 -2.16 -11.12
N TRP A 78 15.91 -1.24 -11.53
CA TRP A 78 14.63 -1.56 -12.16
C TRP A 78 14.85 -2.18 -13.54
N ASN A 79 15.74 -1.60 -14.35
CA ASN A 79 16.06 -2.12 -15.67
C ASN A 79 16.73 -3.50 -15.60
N ALA A 80 17.64 -3.70 -14.64
CA ALA A 80 18.28 -5.00 -14.42
C ALA A 80 17.25 -6.07 -13.99
N LEU A 81 16.33 -5.73 -13.08
CA LEU A 81 15.21 -6.61 -12.72
C LEU A 81 14.34 -6.92 -13.94
N LEU A 82 13.92 -5.90 -14.68
CA LEU A 82 13.02 -6.03 -15.82
C LEU A 82 13.64 -6.89 -16.91
N LYS A 83 14.92 -6.69 -17.22
CA LYS A 83 15.67 -7.50 -18.17
C LYS A 83 15.75 -8.95 -17.70
N ALA A 84 16.15 -9.19 -16.46
CA ALA A 84 16.30 -10.55 -15.93
C ALA A 84 14.99 -11.35 -16.01
N VAL A 85 13.86 -10.71 -15.68
CA VAL A 85 12.54 -11.33 -15.76
C VAL A 85 12.14 -11.61 -17.22
N ARG A 86 12.38 -10.66 -18.13
CA ARG A 86 12.07 -10.82 -19.56
C ARG A 86 12.92 -11.88 -20.26
N ASP A 87 14.20 -11.99 -19.91
CA ASP A 87 15.09 -13.04 -20.42
C ASP A 87 14.60 -14.45 -20.04
N MET A 88 13.79 -14.57 -18.98
CA MET A 88 13.12 -15.82 -18.58
C MET A 88 11.78 -16.06 -19.30
N GLY A 89 11.40 -15.20 -20.25
CA GLY A 89 10.12 -15.26 -20.94
C GLY A 89 8.92 -14.86 -20.07
N LEU A 90 9.16 -14.13 -18.97
CA LEU A 90 8.13 -13.62 -18.07
C LEU A 90 7.92 -12.11 -18.29
N ASP A 91 6.77 -11.61 -17.83
CA ASP A 91 6.47 -10.18 -17.86
C ASP A 91 6.20 -9.64 -16.45
N ILE A 92 6.43 -8.35 -16.24
CA ILE A 92 6.22 -7.67 -14.95
C ILE A 92 5.00 -6.76 -15.05
N LYS A 93 4.06 -6.97 -14.13
CA LYS A 93 2.97 -6.04 -13.89
C LYS A 93 3.28 -5.15 -12.69
N SER A 94 3.54 -3.87 -12.96
CA SER A 94 3.71 -2.86 -11.90
C SER A 94 2.35 -2.49 -11.32
N VAL A 95 2.22 -2.59 -9.99
CA VAL A 95 1.00 -2.23 -9.26
C VAL A 95 1.35 -1.40 -8.03
N ILE A 96 0.43 -0.53 -7.63
CA ILE A 96 0.48 0.11 -6.32
C ILE A 96 0.01 -0.92 -5.31
N CYS A 97 0.84 -1.19 -4.28
CA CYS A 97 0.48 -2.12 -3.23
C CYS A 97 -0.77 -1.60 -2.49
N PRO A 98 -1.87 -2.37 -2.39
CA PRO A 98 -3.06 -1.95 -1.65
C PRO A 98 -2.85 -1.98 -0.13
N GLY A 99 -1.82 -2.68 0.34
CA GLY A 99 -1.42 -2.76 1.74
C GLY A 99 -0.24 -1.85 2.07
N THR A 100 0.63 -2.33 2.96
CA THR A 100 1.86 -1.63 3.34
C THR A 100 3.02 -2.61 3.42
N THR A 101 4.24 -2.14 3.17
CA THR A 101 5.48 -2.90 3.33
C THR A 101 6.55 -2.00 3.95
N ASP A 102 7.64 -2.60 4.43
CA ASP A 102 8.76 -1.86 5.02
C ASP A 102 9.58 -1.07 3.98
N ALA A 103 9.30 -1.26 2.69
CA ALA A 103 9.89 -0.45 1.62
C ALA A 103 9.62 1.06 1.80
N ARG A 104 8.55 1.45 2.53
CA ARG A 104 8.33 2.86 2.89
C ARG A 104 9.47 3.43 3.73
N PHE A 105 9.96 2.68 4.73
CA PHE A 105 11.05 3.16 5.59
C PHE A 105 12.37 3.29 4.84
N ILE A 106 12.62 2.40 3.89
CA ILE A 106 13.81 2.46 3.01
C ILE A 106 13.72 3.69 2.10
N ARG A 107 12.56 3.93 1.48
CA ARG A 107 12.33 5.11 0.62
C ARG A 107 12.44 6.43 1.37
N ARG A 108 12.01 6.50 2.64
CA ARG A 108 12.23 7.67 3.51
C ARG A 108 13.69 8.03 3.71
N ARG A 109 14.60 7.05 3.59
CA ARG A 109 16.05 7.28 3.65
C ARG A 109 16.66 7.68 2.31
N GLY A 110 15.84 7.91 1.29
CA GLY A 110 16.29 8.26 -0.06
C GLY A 110 16.77 7.07 -0.90
N ILE A 111 16.59 5.84 -0.40
CA ILE A 111 17.00 4.62 -1.11
C ILE A 111 15.79 4.09 -1.91
N PRO A 112 15.89 3.97 -3.25
CA PRO A 112 14.86 3.34 -4.07
C PRO A 112 14.56 1.91 -3.60
N ALA A 113 13.27 1.59 -3.45
CA ALA A 113 12.84 0.25 -3.05
C ALA A 113 11.53 -0.15 -3.73
N ILE A 114 11.44 -1.39 -4.17
CA ILE A 114 10.24 -1.99 -4.77
C ILE A 114 9.94 -3.33 -4.11
N GLY A 115 8.65 -3.65 -3.99
CA GLY A 115 8.23 -5.02 -3.69
C GLY A 115 8.20 -5.82 -4.99
N PHE A 116 8.69 -7.05 -4.95
CA PHE A 116 8.68 -7.97 -6.09
C PHE A 116 8.23 -9.35 -5.63
N SER A 117 7.32 -9.97 -6.38
CA SER A 117 6.84 -11.32 -6.14
C SER A 117 6.77 -12.08 -7.47
N PRO A 118 7.58 -13.15 -7.66
CA PRO A 118 7.51 -13.99 -8.85
C PRO A 118 6.57 -15.20 -8.69
N ILE A 119 5.74 -15.22 -7.64
CA ILE A 119 4.72 -16.25 -7.43
C ILE A 119 3.65 -16.07 -8.50
N LEU A 120 3.48 -17.09 -9.34
CA LEU A 120 2.42 -17.11 -10.36
C LEU A 120 1.36 -18.13 -9.97
N ASN A 121 0.22 -18.09 -10.67
CA ASN A 121 -0.84 -19.08 -10.58
C ASN A 121 -1.34 -19.39 -9.16
N THR A 122 -1.17 -18.44 -8.23
CA THR A 122 -1.56 -18.57 -6.83
C THR A 122 -2.64 -17.54 -6.52
N PRO A 123 -3.77 -17.93 -5.90
CA PRO A 123 -4.80 -16.99 -5.53
C PRO A 123 -4.28 -16.00 -4.47
N LEU A 124 -4.71 -14.74 -4.54
CA LEU A 124 -4.37 -13.73 -3.54
C LEU A 124 -5.16 -13.97 -2.24
N LEU A 125 -4.58 -14.77 -1.34
CA LEU A 125 -5.18 -15.18 -0.06
C LEU A 125 -4.44 -14.62 1.16
N ILE A 126 -3.58 -13.61 0.97
CA ILE A 126 -2.84 -12.97 2.06
C ILE A 126 -3.85 -12.45 3.10
N HIS A 127 -3.72 -12.89 4.35
CA HIS A 127 -4.64 -12.58 5.47
C HIS A 127 -6.07 -13.11 5.28
N ALA A 128 -6.30 -14.08 4.41
CA ALA A 128 -7.60 -14.73 4.22
C ALA A 128 -7.60 -16.16 4.77
N HIS A 129 -8.79 -16.74 4.93
CA HIS A 129 -8.91 -18.15 5.31
C HIS A 129 -8.23 -19.08 4.30
N ASN A 130 -7.57 -20.12 4.79
CA ASN A 130 -6.85 -21.10 3.98
C ASN A 130 -5.77 -20.48 3.08
N GLU A 131 -5.08 -19.44 3.59
CA GLU A 131 -3.88 -18.88 2.98
C GLU A 131 -2.88 -19.99 2.64
N ARG A 132 -2.47 -20.05 1.37
CA ARG A 132 -1.60 -21.11 0.84
C ARG A 132 -0.90 -20.67 -0.44
N VAL A 133 0.18 -21.37 -0.76
CA VAL A 133 0.91 -21.27 -2.03
C VAL A 133 1.11 -22.67 -2.61
N HIS A 134 1.10 -22.79 -3.94
CA HIS A 134 1.44 -24.05 -4.59
C HIS A 134 2.93 -24.35 -4.42
N ALA A 135 3.27 -25.55 -3.96
CA ALA A 135 4.67 -25.91 -3.67
C ALA A 135 5.60 -25.79 -4.90
N ASP A 136 5.10 -26.12 -6.09
CA ASP A 136 5.87 -25.99 -7.32
C ASP A 136 6.09 -24.53 -7.73
N GLU A 137 5.09 -23.66 -7.53
CA GLU A 137 5.24 -22.22 -7.73
C GLU A 137 6.18 -21.60 -6.70
N PHE A 138 6.13 -22.07 -5.45
CA PHE A 138 7.09 -21.69 -4.41
C PHE A 138 8.53 -22.10 -4.77
N LYS A 139 8.75 -23.26 -5.40
CA LYS A 139 10.08 -23.66 -5.89
C LYS A 139 10.49 -22.84 -7.11
N ARG A 140 9.57 -22.62 -8.06
CA ARG A 140 9.84 -21.83 -9.27
C ARG A 140 10.25 -20.39 -8.94
N GLN A 141 9.62 -19.76 -7.95
CA GLN A 141 10.00 -18.40 -7.53
C GLN A 141 11.44 -18.32 -7.02
N ILE A 142 11.98 -19.37 -6.39
CA ILE A 142 13.36 -19.37 -5.89
C ILE A 142 14.33 -19.21 -7.07
N LEU A 143 14.12 -19.97 -8.15
CA LEU A 143 14.94 -19.90 -9.37
C LEU A 143 14.85 -18.52 -10.04
N VAL A 144 13.67 -17.89 -10.03
CA VAL A 144 13.50 -16.54 -10.55
C VAL A 144 14.24 -15.52 -9.69
N MET A 145 14.10 -15.62 -8.35
CA MET A 145 14.78 -14.74 -7.40
C MET A 145 16.31 -14.86 -7.48
N GLU A 146 16.85 -16.07 -7.62
CA GLU A 146 18.29 -16.29 -7.80
C GLU A 146 18.82 -15.54 -9.02
N LYS A 147 18.16 -15.68 -10.17
CA LYS A 147 18.55 -14.97 -11.41
C LYS A 147 18.44 -13.46 -11.27
N VAL A 148 17.39 -12.99 -10.60
CA VAL A 148 17.19 -11.56 -10.33
C VAL A 148 18.30 -11.01 -9.43
N VAL A 149 18.64 -11.70 -8.34
CA VAL A 149 19.70 -11.27 -7.42
C VAL A 149 21.06 -11.23 -8.13
N VAL A 150 21.37 -12.24 -8.95
CA VAL A 150 22.60 -12.24 -9.75
C VAL A 150 22.62 -11.09 -10.76
N ALA A 151 21.50 -10.83 -11.44
CA ALA A 151 21.42 -9.71 -12.38
C ALA A 151 21.60 -8.35 -11.67
N LEU A 152 20.96 -8.16 -10.51
CA LEU A 152 21.09 -6.92 -9.72
C LEU A 152 22.50 -6.73 -9.16
N ALA A 153 23.20 -7.80 -8.78
CA ALA A 153 24.56 -7.73 -8.26
C ALA A 153 25.62 -7.42 -9.34
N ASN A 154 25.30 -7.65 -10.62
CA ASN A 154 26.17 -7.40 -11.77
C ASN A 154 25.73 -6.20 -12.62
N ALA A 155 24.73 -5.45 -12.16
CA ALA A 155 24.18 -4.28 -12.83
C ALA A 155 24.99 -3.01 -12.56
#